data_AF-A0A1I7ZQY0-F1
#
_entry.id   AF-A0A1I7ZQY0-F1
#
_cell.length_a   1.000
_cell.length_b   1.000
_cell.length_c   1.000
_cell.angle_alpha   90.00
_cell.angle_beta   90.00
_cell.angle_gamma   90.00
#
_symmetry.space_group_name_H-M   'P 1'
#
loop_
_entity.id
_entity.type
_entity.pdbx_description
1 polymer ?
#
loop_
_entity_poly.entity_id
_entity_poly.type
_entity_poly.pdbx_seq_one_letter_code
_entity_poly.pdbx_strand_id
1 'polypeptide(L)'
;MALKKTKNVPPIALLSWWKIAATLVIATAVACFGSWSYVSYMTYVDSSKPCDTNAYVDKALLFHERHLANFNAAIRGWMHNEGIMKGYIDHESGSGKLNQLVDDAQALLKKISESEADEYLKHMSLLQFLATQKLNKSQWETAAALEKHIKSINIDRTFVLEKFFAAYIGHPELVTVATLNKTLAQIDLKVAQLEGLTRPKYHKYIGSFWNELKRTTTPGISKYCLPEDASVEDIVEAYGMMIDVRESKCVPFGEEKYEVDTFCLTIWTIVGWFLMYMFQIVILCEKAEREIALGSKC
;
A
#
# COMPACT_ATOMS: atom_id res chain seq x y z
N MET A 1 -57.76 1.12 60.43
CA MET A 1 -57.29 1.71 59.15
C MET A 1 -55.90 2.30 59.40
N ALA A 2 -54.83 1.55 59.15
CA ALA A 2 -53.46 1.98 59.45
C ALA A 2 -52.77 2.41 58.15
N LEU A 3 -52.48 3.70 58.02
CA LEU A 3 -51.77 4.31 56.89
C LEU A 3 -50.33 3.76 56.83
N LYS A 4 -50.06 2.99 55.78
CA LYS A 4 -48.73 2.45 55.44
C LYS A 4 -47.83 3.64 55.08
N LYS A 5 -46.97 4.05 56.01
CA LYS A 5 -45.92 5.07 55.79
C LYS A 5 -45.07 4.65 54.60
N THR A 6 -45.25 5.30 53.45
CA THR A 6 -44.35 5.17 52.30
C THR A 6 -42.98 5.68 52.74
N LYS A 7 -42.03 4.76 52.94
CA LYS A 7 -40.62 5.12 53.10
C LYS A 7 -40.22 5.86 51.83
N ASN A 8 -39.95 7.15 51.98
CA ASN A 8 -39.30 7.95 50.94
C ASN A 8 -37.99 7.23 50.59
N VAL A 9 -37.99 6.53 49.46
CA VAL A 9 -36.77 5.99 48.86
C VAL A 9 -35.93 7.22 48.54
N PRO A 10 -34.75 7.40 49.15
CA PRO A 10 -33.92 8.53 48.80
C PRO A 10 -33.62 8.40 47.30
N PRO A 11 -33.86 9.47 46.53
CA PRO A 11 -33.70 9.43 45.10
C PRO A 11 -32.24 9.09 44.78
N ILE A 12 -32.04 8.56 43.59
CA ILE A 12 -30.78 8.25 42.89
C ILE A 12 -29.81 9.47 42.77
N ALA A 13 -30.02 10.52 43.57
CA ALA A 13 -29.34 11.81 43.62
C ALA A 13 -27.86 11.79 44.08
N LEU A 14 -27.25 10.61 44.28
CA LEU A 14 -25.87 10.51 44.79
C LEU A 14 -24.84 9.96 43.79
N LEU A 15 -25.25 9.70 42.54
CA LEU A 15 -24.29 9.68 41.45
C LEU A 15 -24.03 11.12 41.03
N SER A 16 -23.02 11.73 41.67
CA SER A 16 -22.65 13.11 41.37
C SER A 16 -22.33 13.22 39.88
N TRP A 17 -23.09 14.03 39.15
CA TRP A 17 -23.00 14.22 37.70
C TRP A 17 -21.57 14.38 37.17
N TRP A 18 -20.67 14.98 37.96
CA TRP A 18 -19.27 15.12 37.62
C TRP A 18 -18.53 13.77 37.43
N LYS A 19 -18.92 12.72 38.17
CA LYS A 19 -18.34 11.36 38.01
C LYS A 19 -18.75 10.77 36.69
N ILE A 20 -20.05 10.82 36.36
CA ILE A 20 -20.58 10.35 35.08
C ILE A 20 -19.91 11.10 33.93
N ALA A 21 -19.81 12.44 34.04
CA ALA A 21 -19.14 13.27 33.05
C ALA A 21 -17.65 12.92 32.89
N ALA A 22 -16.90 12.80 33.99
CA ALA A 22 -15.48 12.42 33.95
C ALA A 22 -15.28 11.04 33.32
N THR A 23 -16.12 10.08 33.68
CA THR A 23 -16.11 8.72 33.16
C THR A 23 -16.41 8.66 31.65
N LEU A 24 -17.38 9.45 31.19
CA LEU A 24 -17.66 9.62 29.75
C LEU A 24 -16.46 10.24 29.01
N VAL A 25 -15.84 11.28 29.58
CA VAL A 25 -14.67 11.93 28.97
C VAL A 25 -13.50 10.95 28.84
N ILE A 26 -13.23 10.15 29.87
CA ILE A 26 -12.15 9.13 29.83
C ILE A 26 -12.46 8.07 28.78
N ALA A 27 -13.70 7.56 28.73
CA ALA A 27 -14.10 6.56 27.73
C ALA A 27 -13.94 7.07 26.30
N THR A 28 -14.40 8.29 26.03
CA THR A 28 -14.21 8.95 24.74
C THR A 28 -12.73 9.12 24.41
N ALA A 29 -11.92 9.59 25.35
CA ALA A 29 -10.48 9.76 25.13
C ALA A 29 -9.81 8.43 24.77
N VAL A 30 -10.06 7.37 25.54
CA VAL A 30 -9.50 6.03 25.27
C VAL A 30 -9.93 5.50 23.91
N ALA A 31 -11.21 5.60 23.55
CA ALA A 31 -11.72 5.14 22.27
C ALA A 31 -11.08 5.91 21.09
N CYS A 32 -10.99 7.24 21.20
CA CYS A 32 -10.37 8.08 20.18
C CYS A 32 -8.87 7.81 20.03
N PHE A 33 -8.11 7.80 21.13
CA PHE A 33 -6.66 7.57 21.09
C PHE A 33 -6.30 6.15 20.66
N GLY A 34 -7.08 5.15 21.10
CA GLY A 34 -6.91 3.76 20.68
C GLY A 34 -7.15 3.58 19.19
N SER A 35 -8.26 4.14 18.68
CA SER A 35 -8.58 4.12 17.24
C SER A 35 -7.52 4.85 16.43
N TRP A 36 -7.11 6.05 16.86
CA TRP A 36 -6.04 6.82 16.21
C TRP A 36 -4.71 6.08 16.18
N SER A 37 -4.31 5.46 17.29
CA SER A 37 -3.05 4.70 17.38
C SER A 37 -3.07 3.47 16.49
N TYR A 38 -4.21 2.76 16.45
CA TYR A 38 -4.41 1.62 15.56
C TYR A 38 -4.32 2.03 14.09
N VAL A 39 -5.03 3.09 13.70
CA VAL A 39 -4.95 3.63 12.33
C VAL A 39 -3.52 4.05 12.00
N SER A 40 -2.91 4.85 12.86
CA SER A 40 -1.54 5.33 12.68
C SER A 40 -0.58 4.18 12.46
N TYR A 41 -0.69 3.10 13.26
CA TYR A 41 0.12 1.90 13.14
C TYR A 41 -0.13 1.14 11.83
N MET A 42 -1.40 0.90 11.48
CA MET A 42 -1.77 0.15 10.28
C MET A 42 -1.44 0.90 8.99
N THR A 43 -1.48 2.24 9.01
CA THR A 43 -1.09 3.09 7.89
C THR A 43 0.38 3.51 7.95
N TYR A 44 1.12 3.10 8.98
CA TYR A 44 2.50 3.53 9.16
C TYR A 44 3.38 2.94 8.06
N VAL A 45 3.91 3.83 7.23
CA VAL A 45 4.94 3.50 6.26
C VAL A 45 6.23 4.11 6.76
N ASP A 46 7.18 3.25 7.16
CA ASP A 46 8.50 3.70 7.59
C ASP A 46 9.24 4.33 6.40
N SER A 47 9.10 5.64 6.23
CA SER A 47 9.76 6.40 5.16
C SER A 47 11.16 6.90 5.56
N SER A 48 11.73 6.43 6.68
CA SER A 48 13.08 6.81 7.06
C SER A 48 14.11 6.21 6.10
N LYS A 49 15.17 6.98 5.78
CA LYS A 49 16.29 6.48 4.99
C LYS A 49 17.16 5.55 5.84
N PRO A 50 17.42 4.30 5.41
CA PRO A 50 18.38 3.44 6.10
C PRO A 50 19.80 4.03 6.03
N CYS A 51 20.57 3.91 7.13
CA CYS A 51 21.95 4.37 7.15
C CYS A 51 22.88 3.58 6.21
N ASP A 52 22.57 2.30 5.98
CA ASP A 52 23.32 1.44 5.07
C ASP A 52 22.77 1.54 3.64
N THR A 53 23.66 1.67 2.65
CA THR A 53 23.29 1.80 1.24
C THR A 53 22.55 0.57 0.73
N ASN A 54 22.98 -0.63 1.13
CA ASN A 54 22.34 -1.86 0.65
C ASN A 54 20.95 -1.99 1.26
N ALA A 55 20.81 -1.66 2.55
CA ALA A 55 19.52 -1.60 3.22
C ALA A 55 18.57 -0.57 2.56
N TYR A 56 19.10 0.58 2.11
CA TYR A 56 18.33 1.55 1.33
C TYR A 56 17.83 0.96 0.00
N VAL A 57 18.72 0.34 -0.79
CA VAL A 57 18.35 -0.29 -2.08
C VAL A 57 17.29 -1.36 -1.84
N ASP A 58 17.48 -2.23 -0.86
CA ASP A 58 16.54 -3.31 -0.53
C ASP A 58 15.17 -2.76 -0.09
N LYS A 59 15.17 -1.71 0.72
CA LYS A 59 13.94 -1.03 1.16
C LYS A 59 13.20 -0.37 -0.01
N ALA A 60 13.91 0.27 -0.94
CA ALA A 60 13.32 0.88 -2.12
C ALA A 60 12.71 -0.16 -3.07
N LEU A 61 13.43 -1.28 -3.31
CA LEU A 61 12.91 -2.40 -4.10
C LEU A 61 11.67 -3.02 -3.46
N LEU A 62 11.67 -3.23 -2.14
CA LEU A 62 10.51 -3.75 -1.42
C LEU A 62 9.29 -2.82 -1.51
N PHE A 63 9.49 -1.49 -1.43
CA PHE A 63 8.41 -0.53 -1.63
C PHE A 63 7.83 -0.58 -3.03
N HIS A 64 8.68 -0.73 -4.04
CA HIS A 64 8.21 -0.88 -5.42
C HIS A 64 7.42 -2.18 -5.62
N GLU A 65 7.89 -3.30 -5.08
CA GLU A 65 7.17 -4.59 -5.16
C GLU A 65 5.77 -4.49 -4.51
N ARG A 66 5.67 -3.86 -3.32
CA ARG A 66 4.38 -3.60 -2.67
C ARG A 66 3.50 -2.62 -3.45
N HIS A 67 4.09 -1.57 -4.02
CA HIS A 67 3.36 -0.63 -4.86
C HIS A 67 2.75 -1.32 -6.08
N LEU A 68 3.54 -2.12 -6.81
CA LEU A 68 3.05 -2.84 -7.98
C LEU A 68 1.94 -3.83 -7.61
N ALA A 69 2.04 -4.51 -6.45
CA ALA A 69 0.97 -5.34 -5.95
C ALA A 69 -0.31 -4.53 -5.66
N ASN A 70 -0.18 -3.35 -5.05
CA ASN A 70 -1.30 -2.45 -4.78
C ASN A 70 -1.90 -1.88 -6.08
N PHE A 71 -1.07 -1.53 -7.06
CA PHE A 71 -1.52 -1.08 -8.38
C PHE A 71 -2.32 -2.17 -9.09
N ASN A 72 -1.83 -3.42 -9.09
CA ASN A 72 -2.57 -4.56 -9.66
C ASN A 72 -3.92 -4.80 -8.96
N ALA A 73 -3.96 -4.66 -7.63
CA ALA A 73 -5.20 -4.75 -6.88
C ALA A 73 -6.17 -3.61 -7.25
N ALA A 74 -5.66 -2.39 -7.43
CA ALA A 74 -6.42 -1.24 -7.90
C ALA A 74 -7.05 -1.51 -9.27
N ILE A 75 -6.28 -1.99 -10.25
CA ILE A 75 -6.79 -2.33 -11.59
C ILE A 75 -7.95 -3.31 -11.48
N ARG A 76 -7.78 -4.37 -10.69
CA ARG A 76 -8.82 -5.37 -10.48
C ARG A 76 -10.06 -4.79 -9.79
N GLY A 77 -9.86 -3.97 -8.75
CA GLY A 77 -10.93 -3.25 -8.08
C GLY A 77 -11.68 -2.33 -9.03
N TRP A 78 -11.00 -1.66 -9.97
CA TRP A 78 -11.63 -0.83 -10.99
C TRP A 78 -12.46 -1.66 -11.98
N MET A 79 -12.00 -2.86 -12.35
CA MET A 79 -12.75 -3.76 -13.23
C MET A 79 -14.02 -4.31 -12.59
N HIS A 80 -14.03 -4.53 -11.28
CA HIS A 80 -15.16 -5.09 -10.53
C HIS A 80 -15.94 -4.07 -9.70
N ASN A 81 -15.52 -2.81 -9.70
CA ASN A 81 -16.02 -1.73 -8.83
C ASN A 81 -15.95 -2.08 -7.33
N GLU A 82 -14.80 -2.57 -6.89
CA GLU A 82 -14.51 -3.02 -5.53
C GLU A 82 -13.23 -2.35 -4.97
N GLY A 83 -12.98 -2.55 -3.67
CA GLY A 83 -11.73 -2.15 -3.03
C GLY A 83 -11.47 -0.64 -3.06
N ILE A 84 -10.20 -0.27 -3.24
CA ILE A 84 -9.76 1.15 -3.28
C ILE A 84 -10.27 1.93 -4.51
N MET A 85 -10.82 1.22 -5.49
CA MET A 85 -11.42 1.79 -6.70
C MET A 85 -12.95 1.81 -6.66
N LYS A 86 -13.56 1.43 -5.53
CA LYS A 86 -15.02 1.50 -5.37
C LYS A 86 -15.51 2.93 -5.55
N GLY A 87 -16.42 3.13 -6.50
CA GLY A 87 -16.97 4.45 -6.83
C GLY A 87 -16.23 5.20 -7.95
N TYR A 88 -15.09 4.68 -8.42
CA TYR A 88 -14.36 5.18 -9.59
C TYR A 88 -14.80 4.41 -10.84
N ILE A 89 -16.10 4.51 -11.17
CA ILE A 89 -16.73 3.67 -12.21
C ILE A 89 -16.34 4.15 -13.62
N ASP A 90 -16.23 5.47 -13.80
CA ASP A 90 -15.86 6.06 -15.07
C ASP A 90 -14.35 5.98 -15.32
N HIS A 91 -13.99 6.06 -16.61
CA HIS A 91 -12.62 5.93 -17.06
C HIS A 91 -11.72 7.08 -16.59
N GLU A 92 -12.25 8.29 -16.51
CA GLU A 92 -11.48 9.48 -16.13
C GLU A 92 -11.11 9.43 -14.64
N SER A 93 -12.08 9.11 -13.77
CA SER A 93 -11.84 8.96 -12.34
C SER A 93 -10.94 7.77 -12.01
N GLY A 94 -11.12 6.63 -12.70
CA GLY A 94 -10.24 5.47 -12.61
C GLY A 94 -8.80 5.80 -13.02
N SER A 95 -8.64 6.47 -14.16
CA SER A 95 -7.34 6.97 -14.64
C SER A 95 -6.69 7.93 -13.64
N GLY A 96 -7.45 8.87 -13.09
CA GLY A 96 -6.97 9.83 -12.08
C GLY A 96 -6.47 9.15 -10.82
N LYS A 97 -7.22 8.18 -10.28
CA LYS A 97 -6.81 7.44 -9.08
C LYS A 97 -5.59 6.54 -9.33
N LEU A 98 -5.50 5.87 -10.48
CA LEU A 98 -4.31 5.10 -10.84
C LEU A 98 -3.07 5.98 -10.98
N ASN A 99 -3.18 7.14 -11.64
CA ASN A 99 -2.09 8.11 -11.72
C ASN A 99 -1.65 8.62 -10.35
N GLN A 100 -2.61 8.89 -9.45
CA GLN A 100 -2.30 9.28 -8.07
C GLN A 100 -1.48 8.21 -7.35
N LEU A 101 -1.80 6.92 -7.50
CA LEU A 101 -1.02 5.83 -6.91
C LEU A 101 0.43 5.82 -7.42
N VAL A 102 0.62 6.07 -8.72
CA VAL A 102 1.96 6.16 -9.31
C VAL A 102 2.74 7.34 -8.75
N ASP A 103 2.12 8.52 -8.69
CA ASP A 103 2.78 9.73 -8.19
C ASP A 103 3.11 9.63 -6.69
N ASP A 104 2.23 9.03 -5.88
CA ASP A 104 2.46 8.76 -4.46
C ASP A 104 3.66 7.80 -4.27
N ALA A 105 3.78 6.77 -5.10
CA ALA A 105 4.89 5.84 -5.05
C ALA A 105 6.22 6.48 -5.46
N GLN A 106 6.22 7.30 -6.51
CA GLN A 106 7.39 8.07 -6.92
C GLN A 106 7.80 9.07 -5.83
N ALA A 107 6.85 9.78 -5.23
CA ALA A 107 7.10 10.70 -4.12
C ALA A 107 7.68 9.97 -2.90
N LEU A 108 7.17 8.77 -2.58
CA LEU A 108 7.71 7.95 -1.50
C LEU A 108 9.17 7.54 -1.78
N LEU A 109 9.47 7.09 -3.01
CA LEU A 109 10.84 6.73 -3.41
C LEU A 109 11.82 7.91 -3.32
N LYS A 110 11.38 9.12 -3.72
CA LYS A 110 12.15 10.35 -3.53
C LYS A 110 12.38 10.64 -2.05
N LYS A 111 11.32 10.57 -1.24
CA LYS A 111 11.38 10.81 0.20
C LYS A 111 12.37 9.88 0.91
N ILE A 112 12.34 8.57 0.64
CA ILE A 112 13.28 7.62 1.28
C ILE A 112 14.72 7.79 0.81
N SER A 113 14.93 8.38 -0.37
CA SER A 113 16.28 8.64 -0.90
C SER A 113 16.92 9.87 -0.27
N GLU A 114 16.11 10.76 0.31
CA GLU A 114 16.51 12.12 0.72
C GLU A 114 17.20 12.87 -0.43
N SER A 115 16.83 12.56 -1.67
CA SER A 115 17.40 13.10 -2.90
C SER A 115 16.29 13.46 -3.87
N GLU A 116 16.45 14.58 -4.55
CA GLU A 116 15.58 14.97 -5.66
C GLU A 116 15.94 14.24 -6.97
N ALA A 117 17.08 13.55 -7.00
CA ALA A 117 17.55 12.86 -8.19
C ALA A 117 16.76 11.57 -8.45
N ASP A 118 15.98 11.55 -9.52
CA ASP A 118 15.22 10.37 -9.99
C ASP A 118 16.12 9.14 -10.22
N GLU A 119 17.43 9.36 -10.44
CA GLU A 119 18.38 8.30 -10.72
C GLU A 119 19.15 7.80 -9.50
N TYR A 120 18.88 8.31 -8.31
CA TYR A 120 19.65 7.98 -7.10
C TYR A 120 19.70 6.46 -6.82
N LEU A 121 18.56 5.77 -6.86
CA LEU A 121 18.49 4.33 -6.63
C LEU A 121 19.30 3.52 -7.66
N LYS A 122 19.20 3.88 -8.94
CA LYS A 122 19.96 3.25 -10.03
C LYS A 122 21.46 3.49 -9.86
N HIS A 123 21.85 4.70 -9.47
CA HIS A 123 23.24 5.05 -9.24
C HIS A 123 23.84 4.26 -8.06
N MET A 124 23.15 4.21 -6.92
CA MET A 124 23.63 3.48 -5.74
C MET A 124 23.74 1.97 -5.99
N SER A 125 22.75 1.37 -6.66
CA SER A 125 22.80 -0.06 -7.02
C SER A 125 23.90 -0.37 -8.04
N LEU A 126 24.16 0.52 -9.02
CA LEU A 126 25.27 0.37 -9.97
C LEU A 126 26.62 0.41 -9.25
N LEU A 127 26.82 1.38 -8.36
CA LEU A 127 28.05 1.48 -7.57
C LEU A 127 28.30 0.22 -6.73
N GLN A 128 27.25 -0.31 -6.11
CA GLN A 128 27.33 -1.55 -5.34
C GLN A 128 27.74 -2.75 -6.22
N PHE A 129 27.15 -2.88 -7.41
CA PHE A 129 27.51 -3.91 -8.38
C PHE A 129 28.97 -3.79 -8.83
N LEU A 130 29.39 -2.59 -9.25
CA LEU A 130 30.76 -2.34 -9.71
C LEU A 130 31.80 -2.59 -8.61
N ALA A 131 31.51 -2.18 -7.37
CA ALA A 131 32.37 -2.45 -6.22
C ALA A 131 32.50 -3.96 -5.95
N THR A 132 31.38 -4.69 -5.98
CA THR A 132 31.34 -6.15 -5.79
C THR A 132 32.15 -6.87 -6.87
N GLN A 133 32.02 -6.44 -8.12
CA GLN A 133 32.76 -7.00 -9.25
C GLN A 133 34.27 -6.72 -9.15
N LYS A 134 34.66 -5.49 -8.76
CA LYS A 134 36.06 -5.07 -8.63
C LYS A 134 36.78 -5.77 -7.47
N LEU A 135 36.07 -6.00 -6.37
CA LEU A 135 36.59 -6.71 -5.20
C LEU A 135 36.70 -8.22 -5.38
N ASN A 136 36.36 -8.76 -6.56
CA ASN A 136 36.34 -10.21 -6.83
C ASN A 136 35.58 -10.99 -5.75
N LYS A 137 34.46 -10.42 -5.29
CA LYS A 137 33.54 -11.11 -4.39
C LYS A 137 33.03 -12.41 -5.01
N SER A 138 32.39 -13.23 -4.20
CA SER A 138 31.84 -14.50 -4.68
C SER A 138 30.89 -14.30 -5.86
N GLN A 139 30.75 -15.33 -6.68
CA GLN A 139 29.84 -15.28 -7.83
C GLN A 139 28.39 -15.00 -7.42
N TRP A 140 27.97 -15.54 -6.27
CA TRP A 140 26.62 -15.32 -5.75
C TRP A 140 26.41 -13.86 -5.34
N GLU A 141 27.36 -13.24 -4.64
CA GLU A 141 27.27 -11.83 -4.23
C GLU A 141 27.24 -10.90 -5.45
N THR A 142 28.05 -11.21 -6.46
CA THR A 142 28.07 -10.45 -7.72
C THR A 142 26.74 -10.56 -8.46
N ALA A 143 26.17 -11.77 -8.52
CA ALA A 143 24.85 -11.99 -9.13
C ALA A 143 23.74 -11.25 -8.36
N ALA A 144 23.75 -11.30 -7.03
CA ALA A 144 22.76 -10.59 -6.20
C ALA A 144 22.84 -9.06 -6.38
N ALA A 145 24.04 -8.48 -6.41
CA ALA A 145 24.21 -7.04 -6.66
C ALA A 145 23.77 -6.66 -8.09
N LEU A 146 24.04 -7.52 -9.07
CA LEU A 146 23.59 -7.37 -10.45
C LEU A 146 22.07 -7.41 -10.57
N GLU A 147 21.40 -8.37 -9.93
CA GLU A 147 19.93 -8.45 -9.88
C GLU A 147 19.33 -7.19 -9.26
N LYS A 148 19.88 -6.70 -8.14
CA LYS A 148 19.40 -5.45 -7.51
C LYS A 148 19.49 -4.27 -8.46
N HIS A 149 20.58 -4.17 -9.22
CA HIS A 149 20.73 -3.10 -10.20
C HIS A 149 19.73 -3.24 -11.36
N ILE A 150 19.55 -4.44 -11.92
CA ILE A 150 18.55 -4.68 -12.98
C ILE A 150 17.14 -4.39 -12.48
N LYS A 151 16.80 -4.81 -11.24
CA LYS A 151 15.53 -4.46 -10.59
C LYS A 151 15.35 -2.94 -10.46
N SER A 152 16.41 -2.19 -10.14
CA SER A 152 16.32 -0.73 -10.07
C SER A 152 16.03 -0.08 -11.43
N ILE A 153 16.55 -0.64 -12.53
CA ILE A 153 16.24 -0.19 -13.89
C ILE A 153 14.78 -0.54 -14.22
N ASN A 154 14.31 -1.70 -13.79
CA ASN A 154 12.95 -2.13 -14.01
C ASN A 154 11.91 -1.23 -13.36
N ILE A 155 12.23 -0.57 -12.24
CA ILE A 155 11.32 0.40 -11.61
C ILE A 155 10.90 1.50 -12.60
N ASP A 156 11.85 2.04 -13.36
CA ASP A 156 11.55 3.03 -14.41
C ASP A 156 10.59 2.43 -15.46
N ARG A 157 10.85 1.19 -15.89
CA ARG A 157 10.02 0.48 -16.87
C ARG A 157 8.58 0.34 -16.37
N THR A 158 8.43 -0.13 -15.13
CA THR A 158 7.13 -0.30 -14.49
C THR A 158 6.39 1.01 -14.42
N PHE A 159 7.01 2.09 -13.91
CA PHE A 159 6.33 3.40 -13.83
C PHE A 159 5.92 3.96 -15.19
N VAL A 160 6.75 3.79 -16.23
CA VAL A 160 6.38 4.18 -17.60
C VAL A 160 5.12 3.43 -18.06
N LEU A 161 5.05 2.13 -17.79
CA LEU A 161 3.88 1.31 -18.14
C LEU A 161 2.66 1.64 -17.28
N GLU A 162 2.80 1.93 -15.99
CA GLU A 162 1.70 2.32 -15.12
C GLU A 162 1.08 3.65 -15.55
N LYS A 163 1.90 4.67 -15.83
CA LYS A 163 1.42 5.97 -16.34
C LYS A 163 0.78 5.83 -17.72
N PHE A 164 1.38 5.01 -18.59
CA PHE A 164 0.79 4.71 -19.89
C PHE A 164 -0.58 4.04 -19.72
N PHE A 165 -0.68 3.02 -18.88
CA PHE A 165 -1.93 2.29 -18.64
C PHE A 165 -3.02 3.20 -18.07
N ALA A 166 -2.69 4.01 -17.06
CA ALA A 166 -3.63 4.97 -16.48
C ALA A 166 -4.10 5.98 -17.54
N ALA A 167 -3.20 6.55 -18.34
CA ALA A 167 -3.56 7.45 -19.43
C ALA A 167 -4.40 6.75 -20.52
N TYR A 168 -4.07 5.50 -20.86
CA TYR A 168 -4.77 4.68 -21.85
C TYR A 168 -6.20 4.35 -21.41
N ILE A 169 -6.45 4.16 -20.10
CA ILE A 169 -7.82 4.02 -19.56
C ILE A 169 -8.64 5.28 -19.81
N GLY A 170 -8.09 6.45 -19.49
CA GLY A 170 -8.84 7.72 -19.54
C GLY A 170 -9.04 8.25 -20.96
N HIS A 171 -7.96 8.21 -21.75
CA HIS A 171 -7.87 8.83 -23.08
C HIS A 171 -6.99 7.99 -24.03
N PRO A 172 -7.47 6.82 -24.51
CA PRO A 172 -6.69 5.94 -25.37
C PRO A 172 -6.23 6.61 -26.67
N GLU A 173 -6.94 7.63 -27.15
CA GLU A 173 -6.60 8.41 -28.35
C GLU A 173 -5.41 9.36 -28.17
N LEU A 174 -5.08 9.74 -26.93
CA LEU A 174 -3.99 10.69 -26.63
C LEU A 174 -2.65 9.99 -26.42
N VAL A 175 -2.65 8.68 -26.22
CA VAL A 175 -1.46 7.89 -25.95
C VAL A 175 -0.96 7.23 -27.22
N THR A 176 0.35 7.34 -27.48
CA THR A 176 0.96 6.83 -28.71
C THR A 176 1.86 5.65 -28.41
N VAL A 177 1.56 4.50 -29.04
CA VAL A 177 2.37 3.27 -28.96
C VAL A 177 3.83 3.54 -29.34
N ALA A 178 4.06 4.42 -30.33
CA ALA A 178 5.41 4.83 -30.72
C ALA A 178 6.20 5.52 -29.60
N THR A 179 5.55 6.37 -28.79
CA THR A 179 6.22 7.05 -27.66
C THR A 179 6.52 6.06 -26.53
N LEU A 180 5.59 5.15 -26.25
CA LEU A 180 5.81 4.07 -25.29
C LEU A 180 6.99 3.20 -25.74
N ASN A 181 6.97 2.74 -26.99
CA ASN A 181 8.03 1.90 -27.56
C ASN A 181 9.40 2.59 -27.50
N LYS A 182 9.48 3.85 -27.93
CA LYS A 182 10.72 4.64 -27.83
C LYS A 182 11.25 4.73 -26.39
N THR A 183 10.37 4.97 -25.43
CA THR A 183 10.76 5.09 -24.01
C THR A 183 11.23 3.75 -23.45
N LEU A 184 10.52 2.65 -23.71
CA LEU A 184 10.91 1.32 -23.27
C LEU A 184 12.23 0.86 -23.92
N ALA A 185 12.44 1.16 -25.20
CA ALA A 185 13.69 0.86 -25.88
C ALA A 185 14.90 1.58 -25.26
N GLN A 186 14.73 2.81 -24.76
CA GLN A 186 15.79 3.51 -24.01
C GLN A 186 16.13 2.81 -22.69
N ILE A 187 15.16 2.17 -22.05
CA ILE A 187 15.37 1.40 -20.83
C ILE A 187 16.07 0.07 -21.15
N ASP A 188 15.64 -0.63 -22.19
CA ASP A 188 16.30 -1.84 -22.68
C ASP A 188 17.77 -1.56 -23.06
N LEU A 189 18.05 -0.40 -23.64
CA LEU A 189 19.42 0.03 -23.94
C LEU A 189 20.29 0.15 -22.68
N LYS A 190 19.74 0.60 -21.54
CA LYS A 190 20.50 0.65 -20.27
C LYS A 190 20.89 -0.75 -19.78
N VAL A 191 20.03 -1.74 -19.97
CA VAL A 191 20.34 -3.14 -19.64
C VAL A 191 21.39 -3.71 -20.60
N ALA A 192 21.30 -3.41 -21.90
CA ALA A 192 22.33 -3.80 -22.87
C ALA A 192 23.70 -3.15 -22.57
N GLN A 193 23.72 -1.89 -22.13
CA GLN A 193 24.95 -1.23 -21.68
C GLN A 193 25.53 -1.90 -20.43
N LEU A 194 24.68 -2.30 -19.48
CA LEU A 194 25.09 -3.06 -18.31
C LEU A 194 25.73 -4.40 -18.71
N GLU A 195 25.16 -5.12 -19.67
CA GLU A 195 25.78 -6.35 -20.22
C GLU A 195 27.21 -6.08 -20.68
N GLY A 196 27.45 -4.99 -21.43
CA GLY A 196 28.78 -4.58 -21.87
C GLY A 196 29.77 -4.26 -20.75
N LEU A 197 29.28 -3.82 -19.57
CA LEU A 197 30.09 -3.58 -18.37
C LEU A 197 30.32 -4.84 -17.53
N THR A 198 29.59 -5.93 -17.81
CA THR A 198 29.66 -7.17 -17.03
C THR A 198 30.58 -8.20 -17.68
N ARG A 199 31.13 -9.12 -16.85
CA ARG A 199 31.93 -10.24 -17.36
C ARG A 199 31.06 -11.15 -18.26
N PRO A 200 31.60 -11.70 -19.36
CA PRO A 200 30.82 -12.52 -20.32
C PRO A 200 30.02 -13.66 -19.70
N LYS A 201 30.52 -14.25 -18.61
CA LYS A 201 29.82 -15.32 -17.88
C LYS A 201 28.43 -14.93 -17.35
N TYR A 202 28.13 -13.63 -17.20
CA TYR A 202 26.84 -13.14 -16.72
C TYR A 202 25.89 -12.72 -17.85
N HIS A 203 26.33 -12.59 -19.11
CA HIS A 203 25.50 -12.07 -20.21
C HIS A 203 24.20 -12.87 -20.41
N LYS A 204 24.30 -14.20 -20.49
CA LYS A 204 23.13 -15.08 -20.61
C LYS A 204 22.16 -14.92 -19.43
N TYR A 205 22.70 -14.73 -18.23
CA TYR A 205 21.91 -14.57 -17.02
C TYR A 205 21.20 -13.21 -17.00
N ILE A 206 21.86 -12.12 -17.42
CA ILE A 206 21.25 -10.79 -17.51
C ILE A 206 20.07 -10.81 -18.48
N GLY A 207 20.27 -11.31 -19.70
CA GLY A 207 19.19 -11.39 -20.69
C GLY A 207 18.00 -12.24 -20.21
N SER A 208 18.27 -13.41 -19.62
CA SER A 208 17.21 -14.28 -19.09
C SER A 208 16.47 -13.65 -17.91
N PHE A 209 17.19 -13.04 -16.97
CA PHE A 209 16.61 -12.39 -15.80
C PHE A 209 15.79 -11.16 -16.21
N TRP A 210 16.30 -10.36 -17.13
CA TRP A 210 15.59 -9.19 -17.67
C TRP A 210 14.28 -9.59 -18.36
N ASN A 211 14.29 -10.63 -19.19
CA ASN A 211 13.08 -11.12 -19.85
C ASN A 211 12.03 -11.61 -18.86
N GLU A 212 12.41 -12.40 -17.84
CA GLU A 212 11.46 -12.80 -16.78
C GLU A 212 10.94 -11.59 -16.00
N LEU A 213 11.82 -10.61 -15.72
CA LEU A 213 11.44 -9.42 -14.99
C LEU A 213 10.42 -8.58 -15.77
N LYS A 214 10.63 -8.37 -17.08
CA LYS A 214 9.66 -7.68 -17.95
C LYS A 214 8.28 -8.34 -17.90
N ARG A 215 8.20 -9.67 -17.94
CA ARG A 215 6.93 -10.42 -17.91
C ARG A 215 6.25 -10.39 -16.54
N THR A 216 7.03 -10.50 -15.47
CA THR A 216 6.50 -10.57 -14.10
C THR A 216 6.11 -9.21 -13.52
N THR A 217 6.62 -8.12 -14.08
CA THR A 217 6.41 -6.77 -13.56
C THR A 217 5.69 -5.83 -14.52
N THR A 218 5.14 -6.35 -15.62
CA THR A 218 4.24 -5.56 -16.46
C THR A 218 2.94 -5.31 -15.68
N PRO A 219 2.60 -4.04 -15.36
CA PRO A 219 1.43 -3.71 -14.54
C PRO A 219 0.16 -4.27 -15.16
N GLY A 220 -0.75 -4.78 -14.33
CA GLY A 220 -2.05 -5.27 -14.77
C GLY A 220 -2.04 -6.57 -15.57
N ILE A 221 -0.87 -7.09 -16.00
CA ILE A 221 -0.80 -8.28 -16.85
C ILE A 221 0.05 -9.37 -16.19
N SER A 222 -0.56 -10.52 -15.98
CA SER A 222 0.06 -11.74 -15.48
C SER A 222 1.07 -12.28 -16.48
N LYS A 223 2.20 -12.79 -15.99
CA LYS A 223 3.26 -13.36 -16.82
C LYS A 223 2.80 -14.49 -17.76
N TYR A 224 1.70 -15.17 -17.40
CA TYR A 224 1.11 -16.24 -18.21
C TYR A 224 0.28 -15.74 -19.39
N CYS A 225 -0.07 -14.45 -19.41
CA CYS A 225 -0.83 -13.83 -20.48
C CYS A 225 0.03 -13.02 -21.46
N LEU A 226 1.34 -12.96 -21.24
CA LEU A 226 2.29 -12.35 -22.18
C LEU A 226 3.20 -13.43 -22.77
N PRO A 227 3.44 -13.40 -24.10
CA PRO A 227 4.45 -14.24 -24.71
C PRO A 227 5.85 -13.90 -24.16
N GLU A 228 6.82 -14.80 -24.38
CA GLU A 228 8.16 -14.65 -23.81
C GLU A 228 8.90 -13.42 -24.38
N ASP A 229 8.65 -13.13 -25.65
CA ASP A 229 9.19 -12.06 -26.47
C ASP A 229 8.17 -10.93 -26.71
N ALA A 230 7.25 -10.73 -25.76
CA ALA A 230 6.19 -9.72 -25.86
C ALA A 230 6.71 -8.35 -26.32
N SER A 231 6.14 -7.90 -27.43
CA SER A 231 6.30 -6.57 -28.00
C SER A 231 5.48 -5.54 -27.22
N VAL A 232 5.66 -4.27 -27.57
CA VAL A 232 4.86 -3.20 -26.97
C VAL A 232 3.42 -3.28 -27.47
N GLU A 233 3.23 -3.72 -28.70
CA GLU A 233 1.94 -3.96 -29.32
C GLU A 233 1.16 -5.05 -28.57
N ASP A 234 1.82 -6.16 -28.18
CA ASP A 234 1.20 -7.22 -27.39
C ASP A 234 0.72 -6.70 -26.01
N ILE A 235 1.50 -5.83 -25.38
CA ILE A 235 1.13 -5.21 -24.09
C ILE A 235 -0.08 -4.28 -24.27
N VAL A 236 -0.09 -3.46 -25.32
CA VAL A 236 -1.19 -2.53 -25.61
C VAL A 236 -2.46 -3.30 -25.97
N GLU A 237 -2.37 -4.38 -26.74
CA GLU A 237 -3.49 -5.26 -27.04
C GLU A 237 -4.06 -5.89 -25.76
N ALA A 238 -3.20 -6.40 -24.87
CA ALA A 238 -3.64 -6.93 -23.59
C ALA A 238 -4.34 -5.87 -22.71
N TYR A 239 -3.84 -4.62 -22.71
CA TYR A 239 -4.52 -3.50 -22.04
C TYR A 239 -5.89 -3.17 -22.66
N GLY A 240 -5.99 -3.16 -23.99
CA GLY A 240 -7.26 -2.99 -24.68
C GLY A 240 -8.28 -4.05 -24.26
N MET A 241 -7.87 -5.33 -24.26
CA MET A 241 -8.74 -6.44 -23.82
C MET A 241 -9.20 -6.29 -22.36
N MET A 242 -8.31 -5.86 -21.45
CA MET A 242 -8.67 -5.60 -20.05
C MET A 242 -9.70 -4.48 -19.91
N ILE A 243 -9.61 -3.45 -20.75
CA ILE A 243 -10.46 -2.25 -20.67
C ILE A 243 -11.80 -2.49 -21.35
N ASP A 244 -11.78 -2.99 -22.57
CA ASP A 244 -12.95 -3.16 -23.44
C ASP A 244 -13.80 -4.36 -23.01
N VAL A 245 -13.16 -5.47 -22.63
CA VAL A 245 -13.84 -6.74 -22.31
C VAL A 245 -13.94 -6.97 -20.80
N ARG A 246 -13.24 -6.18 -19.98
CA ARG A 246 -13.17 -6.36 -18.52
C ARG A 246 -12.71 -7.77 -18.12
N GLU A 247 -11.82 -8.39 -18.90
CA GLU A 247 -11.31 -9.74 -18.59
C GLU A 247 -10.24 -9.70 -17.49
N SER A 248 -10.64 -10.03 -16.26
CA SER A 248 -9.72 -9.98 -15.10
C SER A 248 -8.84 -11.23 -14.94
N LYS A 249 -8.97 -12.25 -15.80
CA LYS A 249 -8.18 -13.51 -15.67
C LYS A 249 -6.68 -13.26 -15.79
N CYS A 250 -6.31 -12.28 -16.61
CA CYS A 250 -4.93 -11.90 -16.83
C CYS A 250 -4.43 -10.85 -15.83
N VAL A 251 -5.27 -10.32 -14.95
CA VAL A 251 -4.83 -9.35 -13.95
C VAL A 251 -4.31 -10.10 -12.72
N PRO A 252 -3.09 -9.85 -12.22
CA PRO A 252 -2.61 -10.43 -10.97
C PRO A 252 -3.54 -10.10 -9.79
N PHE A 253 -3.57 -10.93 -8.74
CA PHE A 253 -4.42 -10.66 -7.56
C PHE A 253 -4.08 -9.34 -6.88
N GLY A 254 -2.80 -8.98 -6.87
CA GLY A 254 -2.31 -7.82 -6.15
C GLY A 254 -2.49 -7.97 -4.63
N GLU A 255 -2.04 -6.95 -3.91
CA GLU A 255 -2.25 -6.82 -2.47
C GLU A 255 -2.65 -5.37 -2.21
N GLU A 256 -3.90 -5.16 -1.77
CA GLU A 256 -4.35 -3.81 -1.43
C GLU A 256 -3.54 -3.28 -0.25
N LYS A 257 -3.03 -2.06 -0.39
CA LYS A 257 -2.57 -1.31 0.77
C LYS A 257 -3.75 -1.15 1.70
N TYR A 258 -3.55 -1.42 2.99
CA TYR A 258 -4.59 -1.23 3.99
C TYR A 258 -4.99 0.27 4.05
N GLU A 259 -6.06 0.60 3.35
CA GLU A 259 -6.75 1.87 3.49
C GLU A 259 -7.79 1.70 4.58
N VAL A 260 -7.67 2.49 5.64
CA VAL A 260 -8.65 2.47 6.73
C VAL A 260 -9.94 3.04 6.18
N ASP A 261 -10.96 2.18 6.07
CA ASP A 261 -12.32 2.65 5.87
C ASP A 261 -12.72 3.48 7.08
N THR A 262 -12.71 4.80 6.88
CA THR A 262 -13.00 5.80 7.92
C THR A 262 -14.41 5.63 8.47
N PHE A 263 -15.35 5.12 7.66
CA PHE A 263 -16.72 4.84 8.08
C PHE A 263 -16.77 3.64 9.02
N CYS A 264 -16.18 2.51 8.64
CA CYS A 264 -16.08 1.34 9.52
C CYS A 264 -15.34 1.68 10.82
N LEU A 265 -14.23 2.40 10.74
CA LEU A 265 -13.50 2.86 11.93
C LEU A 265 -14.42 3.67 12.85
N THR A 266 -15.15 4.64 12.32
CA THR A 266 -16.07 5.48 13.08
C THR A 266 -17.15 4.64 13.77
N ILE A 267 -17.73 3.66 13.07
CA ILE A 267 -18.70 2.73 13.65
C ILE A 267 -18.06 1.94 14.80
N TRP A 268 -16.89 1.35 14.60
CA TRP A 268 -16.20 0.58 15.63
C TRP A 268 -15.82 1.43 16.84
N THR A 269 -15.42 2.69 16.63
CA THR A 269 -15.19 3.65 17.71
C THR A 269 -16.48 3.94 18.49
N ILE A 270 -17.61 4.15 17.81
CA ILE A 270 -18.92 4.38 18.45
C ILE A 270 -19.38 3.13 19.22
N VAL A 271 -19.25 1.94 18.65
CA VAL A 271 -19.62 0.67 19.29
C VAL A 271 -18.74 0.43 20.53
N GLY A 272 -17.43 0.61 20.40
CA GLY A 272 -16.49 0.48 21.53
C GLY A 272 -16.81 1.48 22.64
N TRP A 273 -17.11 2.72 22.28
CA TRP A 273 -17.55 3.75 23.22
C TRP A 273 -18.85 3.36 23.94
N PHE A 274 -19.85 2.87 23.21
CA PHE A 274 -21.12 2.43 23.78
C PHE A 274 -20.94 1.24 24.74
N LEU A 275 -20.13 0.25 24.36
CA LEU A 275 -19.82 -0.89 25.22
C LEU A 275 -19.13 -0.44 26.51
N MET A 276 -18.13 0.43 26.42
CA MET A 276 -17.46 1.00 27.60
C MET A 276 -18.45 1.71 28.53
N TYR A 277 -19.38 2.49 27.97
CA TYR A 277 -20.42 3.17 28.73
C TYR A 277 -21.36 2.20 29.44
N MET A 278 -21.79 1.13 28.74
CA MET A 278 -22.64 0.10 29.33
C MET A 278 -21.93 -0.65 30.48
N PHE A 279 -20.65 -1.00 30.31
CA PHE A 279 -19.86 -1.60 31.40
C PHE A 279 -19.77 -0.69 32.62
N GLN A 280 -19.61 0.62 32.42
CA GLN A 280 -19.57 1.59 33.51
C GLN A 280 -20.91 1.67 34.24
N ILE A 281 -22.04 1.67 33.53
CA ILE A 281 -23.37 1.61 34.16
C ILE A 281 -23.50 0.35 35.02
N VAL A 282 -23.10 -0.82 34.50
CA VAL A 282 -23.16 -2.08 35.24
C VAL A 282 -22.33 -2.01 36.53
N ILE A 283 -21.10 -1.51 36.45
CA ILE A 283 -20.22 -1.32 37.63
C ILE A 283 -20.85 -0.37 38.65
N LEU A 284 -21.46 0.72 38.19
CA LEU A 284 -22.13 1.69 39.06
C LEU A 284 -23.38 1.11 39.72
N CYS A 285 -24.18 0.33 38.98
CA CYS A 285 -25.33 -0.40 39.52
C CYS A 285 -24.90 -1.41 40.59
N GLU A 286 -23.89 -2.23 40.32
CA GLU A 286 -23.38 -3.22 41.26
C GLU A 286 -22.85 -2.55 42.54
N LYS A 287 -22.15 -1.41 42.40
CA LYS A 287 -21.67 -0.65 43.56
C LYS A 287 -22.82 -0.10 44.40
N ALA A 288 -23.85 0.45 43.76
CA ALA A 288 -25.03 0.97 44.46
C ALA A 288 -25.76 -0.14 45.23
N GLU A 289 -25.90 -1.33 44.64
CA GLU A 289 -26.49 -2.49 45.32
C GLU A 289 -25.70 -2.91 46.56
N ARG A 290 -24.35 -2.92 46.47
CA ARG A 290 -23.49 -3.23 47.63
C ARG A 290 -23.62 -2.19 48.75
N GLU A 291 -23.70 -0.91 48.42
CA GLU A 291 -23.87 0.16 49.42
C GLU A 291 -25.24 0.07 50.11
N ILE A 292 -26.32 -0.24 49.38
CA ILE A 292 -27.65 -0.48 49.94
C ILE A 292 -27.63 -1.69 50.89
N ALA A 293 -26.97 -2.79 50.49
CA ALA A 293 -26.88 -4.00 51.29
C ALA A 293 -26.07 -3.80 52.59
N LEU A 294 -25.05 -2.94 52.58
CA LEU A 294 -24.27 -2.58 53.77
C LEU A 294 -25.03 -1.60 54.68
N GLY A 295 -25.71 -0.61 54.10
CA GLY A 295 -26.51 0.36 54.84
C GLY A 295 -27.74 -0.23 55.54
N SER A 296 -28.24 -1.39 55.09
CA SER A 296 -29.35 -2.09 55.75
C SER A 296 -28.93 -2.93 56.97
N LYS A 297 -27.62 -3.01 57.28
CA LYS A 297 -27.09 -3.78 58.43
C LYS A 297 -26.83 -2.91 59.67
N CYS A 298 -27.20 -1.64 59.65
CA CYS A 298 -27.20 -0.74 60.82
C CYS A 298 -28.64 -0.39 61.23
#